data_AF-S8D023-F1
#
_entry.id   AF-S8D023-F1
#
_cell.length_a   1.000
_cell.length_b   1.000
_cell.length_c   1.000
_cell.angle_alpha   90.00
_cell.angle_beta   90.00
_cell.angle_gamma   90.00
#
_symmetry.space_group_name_H-M   'P 1'
#
loop_
_entity.id
_entity.type
_entity.pdbx_description
1 polymer ?
#
loop_
_entity_poly.entity_id
_entity_poly.type
_entity_poly.pdbx_seq_one_letter_code
_entity_poly.pdbx_strand_id
1 'polypeptide(L)' 'AAEQRRAKFTGTLSKKEIEEDIFSMIGRRPQRRPKKRSRALQKQIENIIPGFWLTEVTADMYKVSVSA' A
#
# COMPACT_ATOMS: atom_id res chain seq x y z
N ALA A 1 16.90 -35.77 2.75
CA ALA A 1 16.89 -34.31 3.00
C ALA A 1 15.44 -33.86 3.02
N ALA A 2 14.91 -33.46 4.18
CA ALA A 2 13.52 -33.03 4.29
C ALA A 2 13.32 -31.73 3.52
N GLU A 3 12.47 -31.76 2.49
CA GLU A 3 12.07 -30.60 1.72
C GLU A 3 11.28 -29.65 2.63
N GLN A 4 11.95 -28.60 3.12
CA GLN A 4 11.30 -27.50 3.84
C GLN A 4 10.40 -26.77 2.85
N ARG A 5 9.13 -27.19 2.77
CA ARG A 5 8.11 -26.47 2.02
C ARG A 5 8.07 -25.03 2.53
N ARG A 6 8.51 -24.08 1.69
CA ARG A 6 8.41 -22.64 1.98
C ARG A 6 6.99 -22.34 2.42
N ALA A 7 6.85 -21.75 3.61
CA ALA A 7 5.54 -21.33 4.11
C ALA A 7 4.87 -20.46 3.04
N LYS A 8 3.69 -20.86 2.59
CA LYS A 8 2.87 -20.04 1.70
C LYS A 8 2.41 -18.84 2.52
N PHE A 9 3.02 -17.67 2.27
CA PHE A 9 2.50 -16.39 2.76
C PHE A 9 1.19 -16.10 2.05
N THR A 10 0.09 -16.65 2.55
CA THR A 10 -1.28 -16.33 2.12
C THR A 10 -1.97 -15.52 3.22
N GLY A 11 -1.35 -14.43 3.64
CA GLY A 11 -1.99 -13.42 4.46
C GLY A 11 -2.30 -12.23 3.58
N THR A 12 -3.51 -12.15 3.02
CA THR A 12 -3.98 -10.84 2.57
C THR A 12 -4.23 -10.01 3.81
N LEU A 13 -3.44 -8.96 4.01
CA LEU A 13 -3.64 -8.02 5.13
C LEU A 13 -5.09 -7.54 5.12
N SER A 14 -5.71 -7.56 6.29
CA SER A 14 -7.02 -6.98 6.47
C SER A 14 -6.95 -5.46 6.26
N LYS A 15 -8.07 -4.86 5.87
CA LYS A 15 -8.13 -3.40 5.73
C LYS A 15 -7.79 -2.66 7.03
N LYS A 16 -8.08 -3.28 8.18
CA LYS A 16 -7.80 -2.70 9.50
C LYS A 16 -6.31 -2.67 9.79
N GLU A 17 -5.61 -3.78 9.58
CA GLU A 17 -4.15 -3.84 9.75
C GLU A 17 -3.46 -2.81 8.86
N ILE A 18 -3.86 -2.71 7.59
CA ILE A 18 -3.32 -1.70 6.66
C ILE A 18 -3.59 -0.28 7.18
N GLU A 19 -4.78 0.00 7.71
CA GLU A 19 -5.12 1.32 8.25
C GLU A 19 -4.30 1.66 9.52
N GLU A 20 -4.07 0.69 10.39
CA GLU A 20 -3.25 0.84 11.62
C GLU A 20 -1.77 1.05 11.30
N ASP A 21 -1.23 0.32 10.33
CA ASP A 21 0.15 0.49 9.86
C ASP A 21 0.34 1.87 9.23
N ILE A 22 -0.58 2.28 8.35
CA ILE A 22 -0.53 3.61 7.72
C ILE A 22 -0.64 4.71 8.78
N PHE A 23 -1.53 4.54 9.77
CA PHE A 23 -1.64 5.49 10.88
C PHE A 23 -0.35 5.56 11.70
N SER A 24 0.28 4.42 11.97
CA SER A 24 1.55 4.36 12.70
C SER A 24 2.70 5.02 11.91
N MET A 25 2.71 4.90 10.58
CA MET A 25 3.76 5.48 9.72
C MET A 25 3.58 6.98 9.47
N ILE A 26 2.36 7.45 9.22
CA ILE A 26 2.06 8.81 8.73
C ILE A 26 1.37 9.67 9.81
N GLY A 27 0.91 9.07 10.91
CA GLY A 27 0.15 9.74 11.97
C GLY A 27 -1.29 10.09 11.58
N ARG A 28 -1.77 9.63 10.42
CA ARG A 28 -3.09 9.93 9.87
C ARG A 28 -3.69 8.68 9.23
N ARG A 29 -5.01 8.54 9.31
CA ARG A 29 -5.71 7.44 8.61
C ARG A 29 -5.65 7.67 7.10
N PRO A 30 -5.49 6.62 6.29
CA PRO A 30 -5.48 6.75 4.83
C PRO A 30 -6.76 7.43 4.34
N GLN A 31 -6.64 8.36 3.39
CA GLN A 31 -7.81 8.98 2.78
C GLN A 31 -8.68 7.89 2.15
N ARG A 32 -10.00 7.99 2.38
CA ARG A 32 -10.95 7.01 1.84
C ARG A 32 -10.79 6.93 0.33
N ARG A 33 -10.84 5.71 -0.21
CA ARG A 33 -10.75 5.45 -1.65
C ARG A 33 -11.56 6.49 -2.45
N PRO A 34 -10.96 7.15 -3.46
CA PRO A 34 -11.64 8.20 -4.21
C PRO A 34 -13.00 7.73 -4.72
N LYS A 35 -14.09 8.40 -4.32
CA LYS A 35 -15.46 8.10 -4.79
C LYS A 35 -15.75 8.63 -6.20
N LYS A 36 -14.80 9.34 -6.83
CA LYS A 36 -14.99 10.07 -8.09
C LYS A 36 -15.24 9.16 -9.30
N ARG A 37 -14.91 7.85 -9.22
CA ARG A 37 -15.01 6.91 -10.36
C ARG A 37 -15.75 5.63 -9.98
N SER A 38 -16.32 4.96 -10.99
CA SER A 38 -16.97 3.66 -10.81
C SER A 38 -15.99 2.62 -10.28
N ARG A 39 -16.48 1.65 -9.49
CA ARG A 39 -15.63 0.61 -8.87
C ARG A 39 -14.85 -0.22 -9.90
N ALA A 40 -15.45 -0.51 -11.05
CA ALA A 40 -14.83 -1.31 -12.11
C ALA A 40 -13.62 -0.58 -12.72
N LEU A 41 -13.80 0.69 -13.09
CA LEU A 41 -12.73 1.52 -13.65
C LEU A 41 -11.64 1.78 -12.61
N GLN A 42 -12.01 2.03 -11.35
CA GLN A 42 -11.05 2.19 -10.26
C GLN A 42 -10.20 0.92 -10.07
N LYS A 43 -10.80 -0.28 -10.19
CA LYS A 43 -10.06 -1.55 -10.14
C LYS A 43 -9.09 -1.72 -11.31
N GLN A 44 -9.47 -1.29 -12.53
CA GLN A 44 -8.56 -1.30 -13.67
C GLN A 44 -7.37 -0.36 -13.46
N ILE A 45 -7.61 0.84 -12.93
CA ILE A 45 -6.53 1.78 -12.59
C ILE A 45 -5.62 1.19 -11.53
N GLU A 46 -6.17 0.62 -10.45
CA GLU A 46 -5.38 0.01 -9.37
C GLU A 46 -4.50 -1.15 -9.85
N ASN A 47 -4.95 -1.90 -10.88
CA ASN A 47 -4.16 -2.97 -11.49
C ASN A 47 -2.97 -2.45 -12.30
N ILE A 48 -3.08 -1.25 -12.89
CA ILE A 48 -2.02 -0.63 -13.70
C ILE A 48 -1.10 0.23 -12.82
N ILE A 49 -1.69 0.94 -11.86
CA ILE A 49 -1.03 1.91 -10.98
C ILE A 49 -1.36 1.52 -9.53
N PRO A 50 -0.61 0.56 -8.96
CA PRO A 50 -0.73 0.24 -7.55
C PRO A 50 -0.41 1.48 -6.72
N GLY A 51 -1.24 1.77 -5.71
CA GLY A 51 -1.02 2.92 -4.82
C GLY A 51 -1.53 4.26 -5.35
N PHE A 52 -2.34 4.32 -6.42
CA PHE A 52 -2.93 5.58 -6.93
C PHE A 52 -3.65 6.43 -5.86
N TRP A 53 -4.16 5.82 -4.80
CA TRP A 53 -4.84 6.53 -3.71
C TRP A 53 -3.88 7.10 -2.64
N LEU A 54 -2.58 6.81 -2.73
CA LEU A 54 -1.56 7.28 -1.78
C LEU A 54 -1.11 8.68 -2.18
N THR A 55 -1.93 9.69 -1.88
CA THR A 55 -1.63 11.10 -2.17
C THR A 55 -0.42 11.64 -1.41
N GLU A 56 -0.09 11.03 -0.28
CA GLU A 56 0.98 11.45 0.61
C GLU A 56 2.38 10.99 0.17
N VAL A 57 2.46 9.99 -0.74
CA VAL A 57 3.75 9.44 -1.20
C VAL A 57 4.25 10.31 -2.34
N THR A 58 5.20 11.19 -2.05
CA THR A 58 5.86 12.03 -3.07
C THR A 58 7.24 11.47 -3.42
N ALA A 59 7.72 11.78 -4.63
CA ALA A 59 9.06 11.37 -5.07
C ALA A 59 10.17 11.89 -4.14
N ASP A 60 9.94 13.03 -3.49
CA ASP A 60 10.87 13.63 -2.53
C ASP A 60 11.08 12.76 -1.28
N MET A 61 10.10 11.94 -0.88
CA MET A 61 10.26 11.02 0.26
C MET A 61 11.28 9.91 0.00
N TYR A 62 11.55 9.59 -1.27
CA TYR A 62 12.56 8.59 -1.65
C TYR A 62 13.96 9.17 -1.78
N LYS A 63 14.13 10.49 -1.63
CA LYS A 63 15.45 11.13 -1.64
C LYS A 63 16.16 10.80 -0.34
N VAL A 64 17.00 9.78 -0.38
CA VAL A 64 17.95 9.51 0.71
C VAL A 64 19.07 10.54 0.61
N SER A 65 19.24 11.37 1.63
CA SER A 65 20.45 12.17 1.77
C SER A 65 21.62 11.20 1.91
N VAL A 66 22.45 11.12 0.88
CA VAL A 66 23.73 10.41 0.97
C VAL A 66 24.63 11.27 1.86
N SER A 67 24.51 11.11 3.18
CA SER A 67 25.53 11.60 4.09
C SER A 67 26.74 10.69 3.93
N ALA A 68 27.77 11.25 3.29
CA ALA A 68 29.12 10.68 3.29
C ALA A 68 29.75 10.79 4.68
#